data_AF-A0A661C375-F1
#
_entry.id   AF-A0A661C375-F1
#
_cell.length_a   1.000
_cell.length_b   1.000
_cell.length_c   1.000
_cell.angle_alpha   90.00
_cell.angle_beta   90.00
_cell.angle_gamma   90.00
#
_symmetry.space_group_name_H-M   'P 1'
#
loop_
_entity.id
_entity.type
_entity.pdbx_description
1 polymer ?
#
loop_
_entity_poly.entity_id
_entity_poly.type
_entity_poly.pdbx_seq_one_letter_code
_entity_poly.pdbx_strand_id
1 'polypeptide(L)'
;MPKQQSLILFPHYRNLLATVMIIFYGVIMSFQAQAETSDEYTELDWKDLIPKNWHPPLIEPDPTEHHHVDKKSLLTTLQEQKIKLAGYMLPVKFTSNKVSEFVLMPFLKHHVKAHYHHAPN
;
A
#
# COMPACT_ATOMS: atom_id res chain seq x y z
N MET A 1 38.53 -49.79 35.34
CA MET A 1 38.91 -48.37 35.24
C MET A 1 39.34 -48.06 33.81
N PRO A 2 38.57 -47.32 32.99
CA PRO A 2 39.05 -46.86 31.69
C PRO A 2 39.65 -45.46 31.79
N LYS A 3 40.77 -45.26 31.08
CA LYS A 3 41.63 -44.08 31.07
C LYS A 3 41.02 -43.01 30.16
N GLN A 4 40.65 -41.87 30.72
CA GLN A 4 40.09 -40.73 30.00
C GLN A 4 41.20 -40.06 29.15
N GLN A 5 41.15 -40.26 27.83
CA GLN A 5 42.02 -39.56 26.89
C GLN A 5 41.50 -38.13 26.69
N SER A 6 42.21 -37.14 27.24
CA SER A 6 41.96 -35.73 26.95
C SER A 6 42.41 -35.43 25.52
N LEU A 7 41.45 -35.14 24.64
CA LEU A 7 41.69 -34.69 23.28
C LEU A 7 42.26 -33.26 23.35
N ILE A 8 43.58 -33.11 23.18
CA ILE A 8 44.24 -31.80 23.13
C ILE A 8 43.95 -31.21 21.74
N LEU A 9 42.89 -30.41 21.65
CA LEU A 9 42.58 -29.65 20.45
C LEU A 9 43.63 -28.53 20.31
N PHE A 10 44.58 -28.70 19.38
CA PHE A 10 45.67 -27.76 19.14
C PHE A 10 45.14 -26.32 18.89
N PRO A 11 45.74 -25.28 19.51
CA PRO A 11 45.20 -23.91 19.54
C PRO A 11 45.06 -23.27 18.14
N HIS A 12 45.83 -23.73 17.17
CA HIS A 12 45.77 -23.25 15.78
C HIS A 12 44.45 -23.64 15.08
N TYR A 13 43.88 -24.80 15.40
CA TYR A 13 42.60 -25.26 14.82
C TYR A 13 41.42 -24.46 15.39
N ARG A 14 41.49 -24.05 16.65
CA ARG A 14 40.49 -23.19 17.29
C ARG A 14 40.39 -21.82 16.62
N ASN A 15 41.54 -21.23 16.29
CA ASN A 15 41.59 -19.94 15.61
C ASN A 15 41.15 -20.05 14.14
N LEU A 16 41.53 -21.13 13.44
CA LEU A 16 41.07 -21.39 12.08
C LEU A 16 39.54 -21.58 12.01
N LEU A 17 38.97 -22.37 12.93
CA LEU A 17 37.53 -22.57 13.02
C LEU A 17 36.80 -21.25 13.34
N ALA A 18 37.34 -20.44 14.26
CA ALA A 18 36.76 -19.15 14.59
C ALA A 18 36.76 -18.19 13.38
N THR A 19 37.84 -18.14 12.60
CA THR A 19 37.91 -17.31 11.39
C THR A 19 36.91 -17.77 10.33
N VAL A 20 36.78 -19.08 10.10
CA VAL A 20 35.78 -19.63 9.15
C VAL A 20 34.36 -19.30 9.60
N MET A 21 34.07 -19.41 10.91
CA MET A 21 32.77 -19.03 11.45
C MET A 21 32.49 -17.55 11.27
N ILE A 22 33.45 -16.66 11.53
CA ILE A 22 33.27 -15.21 11.35
C ILE A 22 32.99 -14.86 9.89
N ILE A 23 33.69 -15.47 8.94
CA ILE A 23 33.43 -15.29 7.50
C ILE A 23 32.03 -15.80 7.15
N PHE A 24 31.65 -16.97 7.65
CA PHE A 24 30.34 -17.56 7.40
C PHE A 24 29.19 -16.69 7.96
N TYR A 25 29.35 -16.17 9.18
CA TYR A 25 28.41 -15.23 9.79
C TYR A 25 28.33 -13.90 9.02
N GLY A 26 29.46 -13.38 8.54
CA GLY A 26 29.50 -12.16 7.72
C GLY A 26 28.78 -12.30 6.38
N VAL A 27 28.90 -13.47 5.73
CA VAL A 27 28.17 -13.77 4.50
C VAL A 27 26.68 -13.87 4.76
N ILE A 28 26.23 -14.54 5.83
CA ILE A 28 24.81 -14.66 6.16
C ILE A 28 24.17 -13.28 6.44
N MET A 29 24.86 -12.40 7.17
CA MET A 29 24.35 -11.05 7.45
C MET A 29 24.19 -10.18 6.19
N SER A 30 25.04 -10.37 5.19
CA SER A 30 25.00 -9.58 3.95
C SER A 30 23.75 -9.88 3.10
N PHE A 31 23.17 -11.08 3.22
CA PHE A 31 21.94 -11.46 2.51
C PHE A 31 20.66 -10.84 3.11
N GLN A 32 20.68 -10.35 4.36
CA GLN A 32 19.49 -9.73 4.96
C GLN A 32 19.30 -8.26 4.59
N ALA A 33 20.32 -7.61 4.02
CA ALA A 33 20.28 -6.19 3.67
C ALA A 33 19.49 -5.87 2.37
N GLN A 34 18.99 -6.87 1.65
CA GLN A 34 18.30 -6.69 0.36
C GLN A 34 16.77 -6.81 0.42
N ALA A 35 16.17 -6.96 1.60
CA ALA A 35 14.71 -7.10 1.75
C ALA A 35 13.94 -5.77 1.84
N GLU A 36 14.60 -4.62 1.68
CA GLU A 36 13.95 -3.31 1.62
C GLU A 36 13.80 -2.87 0.15
N THR A 37 13.06 -3.65 -0.61
CA THR A 37 12.59 -3.22 -1.94
C THR A 37 11.60 -2.08 -1.70
N SER A 38 11.93 -0.89 -2.20
CA SER A 38 11.00 0.24 -2.25
C SER A 38 9.67 -0.22 -2.82
N ASP A 39 8.60 -0.15 -2.02
CA ASP A 39 7.24 -0.40 -2.49
C ASP A 39 6.93 0.63 -3.58
N GLU A 40 7.11 0.23 -4.84
CA GLU A 40 6.88 1.08 -5.99
C GLU A 40 5.37 1.24 -6.17
N TYR A 41 4.84 2.36 -5.69
CA TYR A 41 3.44 2.72 -5.86
C TYR A 41 3.21 3.26 -7.27
N THR A 42 2.17 2.77 -7.93
CA THR A 42 1.71 3.39 -9.18
C THR A 42 0.93 4.66 -8.87
N GLU A 43 1.41 5.80 -9.35
CA GLU A 43 0.70 7.08 -9.21
C GLU A 43 -0.46 7.16 -10.21
N LEU A 44 -1.64 7.50 -9.72
CA LEU A 44 -2.89 7.56 -10.50
C LEU A 44 -3.60 8.92 -10.33
N ASP A 45 -4.31 9.31 -11.39
CA ASP A 45 -5.28 10.40 -11.38
C ASP A 45 -6.71 9.84 -11.24
N TRP A 46 -7.64 10.64 -10.75
CA TRP A 46 -9.06 10.27 -10.63
C TRP A 46 -9.69 9.85 -11.96
N LYS A 47 -9.27 10.44 -13.08
CA LYS A 47 -9.74 10.04 -14.42
C LYS A 47 -9.35 8.61 -14.77
N ASP A 48 -8.26 8.10 -14.20
CA ASP A 48 -7.74 6.76 -14.47
C ASP A 48 -8.54 5.69 -13.73
N LEU A 49 -9.37 6.07 -12.75
CA LEU A 49 -10.27 5.16 -12.03
C LEU A 49 -11.56 4.87 -12.81
N ILE A 50 -11.82 5.62 -13.88
CA ILE A 50 -13.06 5.52 -14.66
C ILE A 50 -12.85 4.52 -15.81
N PRO A 51 -13.64 3.44 -15.88
CA PRO A 51 -13.55 2.50 -16.99
C PRO A 51 -13.86 3.19 -18.33
N LYS A 52 -13.06 2.90 -19.36
CA LYS A 52 -13.18 3.54 -20.69
C LYS A 52 -14.55 3.39 -21.35
N ASN A 53 -15.28 2.33 -21.01
CA ASN A 53 -16.59 2.01 -21.55
C ASN A 53 -17.76 2.44 -20.62
N TRP A 54 -17.46 3.06 -19.48
CA TRP A 54 -18.46 3.52 -18.53
C TRP A 54 -18.78 4.99 -18.74
N HIS A 55 -20.06 5.34 -18.62
CA HIS A 55 -20.55 6.71 -18.70
C HIS A 55 -21.49 6.95 -17.52
N PRO A 56 -21.50 8.17 -16.96
CA PRO A 56 -22.43 8.51 -15.90
C PRO A 56 -23.89 8.41 -16.39
N PRO A 57 -24.83 8.00 -15.53
CA PRO A 57 -26.24 7.98 -15.89
C PRO A 57 -26.73 9.40 -16.22
N LEU A 58 -27.64 9.50 -17.20
CA LEU A 58 -28.19 10.79 -17.63
C LEU A 58 -29.10 11.43 -16.58
N ILE A 59 -29.71 10.61 -15.72
CA ILE A 59 -30.59 11.05 -14.64
C ILE A 59 -29.89 10.71 -13.34
N GLU A 60 -29.69 11.72 -12.50
CA GLU A 60 -29.14 11.50 -11.17
C GLU A 60 -30.10 10.63 -10.35
N PRO A 61 -29.60 9.58 -9.68
CA PRO A 61 -30.44 8.71 -8.87
C PRO A 61 -31.04 9.49 -7.69
N ASP A 62 -32.26 9.10 -7.30
CA ASP A 62 -32.94 9.69 -6.15
C ASP A 62 -32.05 9.55 -4.89
N PRO A 63 -31.71 10.64 -4.20
CA PRO A 63 -30.86 10.59 -3.01
C PRO A 63 -31.49 9.80 -1.85
N THR A 64 -32.79 9.49 -1.89
CA THR A 64 -33.48 8.65 -0.91
C THR A 64 -33.34 7.15 -1.19
N GLU A 65 -32.97 6.76 -2.42
CA GLU A 65 -32.57 5.39 -2.73
C GLU A 65 -31.12 5.19 -2.27
N HIS A 66 -30.93 4.41 -1.21
CA HIS A 66 -29.61 4.13 -0.68
C HIS A 66 -28.68 3.50 -1.73
N HIS A 67 -27.81 4.32 -2.30
CA HIS A 67 -26.53 4.00 -2.94
C HIS A 67 -26.52 2.72 -3.79
N HIS A 68 -27.25 2.72 -4.90
CA HIS A 68 -26.96 1.77 -5.97
C HIS A 68 -25.62 2.14 -6.64
N VAL A 69 -24.54 1.47 -6.24
CA VAL A 69 -23.26 1.56 -6.95
C VAL A 69 -23.37 0.71 -8.21
N ASP A 70 -23.31 1.35 -9.37
CA ASP A 70 -23.22 0.64 -10.65
C ASP A 70 -21.91 -0.15 -10.68
N LYS A 71 -21.99 -1.49 -10.67
CA LYS A 71 -20.81 -2.36 -10.71
C LYS A 71 -19.96 -2.15 -11.98
N LYS A 72 -20.56 -1.64 -13.07
CA LYS A 72 -19.82 -1.32 -14.29
C LYS A 72 -18.95 -0.08 -14.15
N SER A 73 -19.16 0.75 -13.13
CA SER A 73 -18.32 1.91 -12.81
C SER A 73 -16.99 1.52 -12.14
N LEU A 74 -16.84 0.26 -11.71
CA LEU A 74 -15.66 -0.20 -10.99
C LEU A 74 -14.56 -0.65 -11.94
N LEU A 75 -13.36 -0.09 -11.78
CA LEU A 75 -12.18 -0.51 -12.52
C LEU A 75 -11.48 -1.68 -11.82
N THR A 76 -11.86 -2.90 -12.19
CA THR A 76 -11.38 -4.14 -11.56
C THR A 76 -9.90 -4.43 -11.77
N THR A 77 -9.25 -3.79 -12.76
CA THR A 77 -7.83 -4.00 -13.05
C THR A 77 -6.89 -3.45 -11.98
N LEU A 78 -7.37 -2.55 -11.12
CA LEU A 78 -6.62 -1.96 -10.01
C LEU A 78 -6.78 -2.72 -8.69
N GLN A 79 -7.57 -3.80 -8.67
CA GLN A 79 -7.79 -4.61 -7.48
C GLN A 79 -6.45 -5.15 -6.97
N GLU A 80 -6.20 -5.00 -5.65
CA GLU A 80 -4.98 -5.45 -4.96
C GLU A 80 -3.67 -4.76 -5.39
N GLN A 81 -3.74 -3.71 -6.22
CA GLN A 81 -2.55 -2.95 -6.61
C GLN A 81 -2.17 -1.88 -5.57
N LYS A 82 -0.87 -1.71 -5.36
CA LYS A 82 -0.32 -0.60 -4.56
C LYS A 82 -0.36 0.68 -5.39
N ILE A 83 -1.31 1.54 -5.08
CA ILE A 83 -1.53 2.80 -5.80
C ILE A 83 -1.30 4.02 -4.90
N LYS A 84 -0.95 5.14 -5.52
CA LYS A 84 -0.92 6.46 -4.91
C LYS A 84 -1.95 7.34 -5.62
N LEU A 85 -2.91 7.85 -4.85
CA LEU A 85 -4.00 8.68 -5.36
C LEU A 85 -4.16 9.91 -4.47
N ALA A 86 -4.10 11.10 -5.06
CA ALA A 86 -4.29 12.35 -4.33
C ALA A 86 -5.77 12.65 -4.11
N GLY A 87 -6.14 13.24 -2.96
CA GLY A 87 -7.53 13.62 -2.72
C GLY A 87 -7.76 14.26 -1.35
N TYR A 88 -8.99 14.68 -1.12
CA TYR A 88 -9.47 15.19 0.16
C TYR A 88 -10.03 14.04 1.00
N MET A 89 -9.67 14.02 2.29
CA MET A 89 -10.14 13.04 3.25
C MET A 89 -11.44 13.53 3.91
N LEU A 90 -12.52 12.76 3.77
CA LEU A 90 -13.76 12.93 4.54
C LEU A 90 -13.81 11.87 5.65
N PRO A 91 -13.58 12.23 6.93
CA PRO A 91 -13.59 11.27 8.02
C PRO A 91 -14.97 10.63 8.22
N VAL A 92 -14.99 9.31 8.40
CA VAL A 92 -16.20 8.53 8.73
C VAL A 92 -16.15 8.01 10.16
N LYS A 93 -14.96 7.59 10.61
CA LYS A 93 -14.77 7.02 11.94
C LYS A 93 -13.44 7.44 12.55
N PHE A 94 -13.46 7.57 13.87
CA PHE A 94 -12.29 7.87 14.68
C PHE A 94 -12.01 6.72 15.64
N THR A 95 -10.73 6.43 15.85
CA THR A 95 -10.24 5.55 16.90
C THR A 95 -9.32 6.37 17.79
N SER A 96 -9.74 6.55 19.05
CA SER A 96 -9.13 7.53 19.97
C SER A 96 -9.17 8.95 19.38
N ASN A 97 -8.03 9.52 19.05
CA ASN A 97 -7.88 10.87 18.48
C ASN A 97 -7.39 10.85 17.02
N LYS A 98 -7.57 9.74 16.31
CA LYS A 98 -7.13 9.56 14.92
C LYS A 98 -8.28 9.10 14.02
N VAL A 99 -8.27 9.53 12.77
CA VAL A 99 -9.19 9.02 11.74
C VAL A 99 -8.77 7.59 11.39
N SER A 100 -9.70 6.64 11.42
CA SER A 100 -9.46 5.23 11.08
C SER A 100 -10.20 4.76 9.83
N GLU A 101 -11.34 5.38 9.51
CA GLU A 101 -12.09 5.13 8.28
C GLU A 101 -12.48 6.47 7.65
N PHE A 102 -12.34 6.59 6.34
CA PHE A 102 -12.63 7.82 5.60
C PHE A 102 -13.04 7.51 4.16
N VAL A 103 -13.70 8.48 3.53
CA VAL A 103 -13.94 8.50 2.08
C VAL A 103 -12.94 9.47 1.45
N LEU A 104 -12.23 9.02 0.43
CA LEU A 104 -11.34 9.87 -0.36
C LEU A 104 -12.13 10.50 -1.51
N MET A 105 -12.00 11.81 -1.70
CA MET A 105 -12.75 12.56 -2.72
C MET A 105 -11.83 13.39 -3.62
N PRO A 106 -12.18 13.55 -4.91
CA PRO A 106 -11.42 14.41 -5.83
C PRO A 106 -11.53 15.90 -5.48
N PHE A 107 -12.67 16.33 -4.94
CA PHE A 107 -12.94 17.72 -4.57
C PHE A 107 -13.97 17.80 -3.44
N LEU A 108 -14.02 18.96 -2.77
CA LEU A 108 -15.03 19.28 -1.75
C LEU A 108 -16.10 20.19 -2.35
N LYS A 109 -17.37 20.04 -1.93
CA LYS A 109 -18.50 20.80 -2.49
C LYS A 109 -18.32 22.33 -2.41
N HIS A 110 -17.63 22.84 -1.39
CA HIS A 110 -17.38 24.27 -1.23
C HIS A 110 -16.27 24.83 -2.15
N HIS A 111 -15.58 23.97 -2.90
CA HIS A 111 -14.56 24.38 -3.89
C HIS A 111 -15.07 24.45 -5.33
N VAL A 112 -16.32 24.08 -5.60
CA VAL A 112 -16.89 24.15 -6.95
C VAL A 112 -17.85 25.34 -7.03
N LYS A 113 -17.39 26.48 -7.55
CA LYS A 113 -18.28 27.53 -8.05
C LYS A 113 -18.96 26.99 -9.31
N ALA A 114 -20.13 26.38 -9.17
CA ALA A 114 -20.94 26.06 -10.33
C ALA A 114 -21.37 27.37 -11.01
N HIS A 115 -20.78 27.68 -12.16
CA HIS A 115 -21.34 28.71 -13.04
C HIS A 115 -22.65 28.16 -13.60
N TYR A 116 -23.77 28.57 -13.01
CA TYR A 116 -25.10 28.32 -13.56
C TYR A 116 -25.19 29.05 -14.90
N HIS A 117 -25.14 28.31 -16.00
CA HIS A 117 -25.59 28.82 -17.29
C HIS A 117 -27.11 28.81 -17.28
N HIS A 118 -27.73 29.97 -17.02
CA HIS A 118 -29.13 30.17 -17.37
C HIS A 118 -29.24 30.02 -18.89
N ALA A 119 -30.04 29.05 -19.36
CA ALA A 119 -30.44 29.02 -20.76
C ALA A 119 -31.33 30.24 -21.05
N PRO A 120 -31.17 30.91 -22.20
CA PRO A 120 -32.03 32.02 -22.58
C PRO A 120 -33.46 31.52 -22.89
N ASN A 121 -34.44 32.32 -22.46
CA ASN A 121 -35.88 32.12 -22.65
C ASN A 121 -36.31 31.93 -24.11
#